data_AF-A0A1V4YVU6-F1
#
_entry.id   AF-A0A1V4YVU6-F1
#
_cell.length_a   1.000
_cell.length_b   1.000
_cell.length_c   1.000
_cell.angle_alpha   90.00
_cell.angle_beta   90.00
_cell.angle_gamma   90.00
#
_symmetry.space_group_name_H-M   'P 1'
#
loop_
_entity.id
_entity.type
_entity.pdbx_description
1 polymer ?
#
loop_
_entity_poly.entity_id
_entity_poly.type
_entity_poly.pdbx_seq_one_letter_code
_entity_poly.pdbx_strand_id
1 'polypeptide(L)'
;MRAIVIKSHVEPTSGRARIVREATGFNVFGGVCLNNSVGGLNQDAVKTAASIGGKVIWLPTISYADIKLDYSVLEDIFTVIVENDLVLATGHLGVEDIFQVLDMARSMGLEKLIVNHPLTRAVGASIEEQKEMARNAYMEHCYVACMEKHDQLDLKVMTGAIKEVGAPRCIMATDFGQYHNPYPTEGFKMYIKALMDEGVSQKEIGVMGITNPSKLLF
;
A
#
# COMPACT_ATOMS: atom_id res chain seq x y z
N MET A 1 6.21 17.58 3.96
CA MET A 1 5.59 16.51 3.14
C MET A 1 6.06 16.67 1.71
N ARG A 2 6.78 15.69 1.14
CA ARG A 2 7.39 15.78 -0.21
C ARG A 2 6.44 15.33 -1.34
N ALA A 3 5.53 14.42 -1.03
CA ALA A 3 4.56 13.86 -1.97
C ALA A 3 3.34 13.30 -1.22
N ILE A 4 2.27 13.00 -1.95
CA ILE A 4 1.14 12.18 -1.51
C ILE A 4 0.85 11.09 -2.55
N VAL A 5 0.34 9.95 -2.08
CA VAL A 5 -0.24 8.90 -2.94
C VAL A 5 -1.74 8.87 -2.68
N ILE A 6 -2.54 8.96 -3.74
CA ILE A 6 -3.99 8.83 -3.67
C ILE A 6 -4.45 7.51 -4.29
N LYS A 7 -5.38 6.85 -3.63
CA LYS A 7 -5.93 5.54 -4.01
C LYS A 7 -7.45 5.58 -3.97
N SER A 8 -8.08 4.76 -4.81
CA SER A 8 -9.51 4.50 -4.75
C SER A 8 -9.74 3.01 -5.02
N HIS A 9 -10.79 2.45 -4.40
CA HIS A 9 -11.22 1.08 -4.67
C HIS A 9 -11.96 0.96 -6.00
N VAL A 10 -12.48 2.05 -6.54
CA VAL A 10 -13.42 2.02 -7.66
C VAL A 10 -12.80 2.55 -8.93
N GLU A 11 -12.20 3.73 -8.88
CA GLU A 11 -11.71 4.40 -10.08
C GLU A 11 -10.19 4.60 -10.03
N PRO A 12 -9.48 4.47 -11.17
CA PRO A 12 -8.07 4.81 -11.24
C PRO A 12 -7.78 6.24 -10.76
N THR A 13 -6.67 6.42 -10.07
CA THR A 13 -6.24 7.72 -9.52
C THR A 13 -5.05 8.32 -10.27
N SER A 14 -4.41 7.58 -11.17
CA SER A 14 -3.27 8.03 -11.98
C SER A 14 -3.59 9.31 -12.78
N GLY A 15 -4.73 9.37 -13.47
CA GLY A 15 -5.14 10.54 -14.25
C GLY A 15 -5.33 11.81 -13.40
N ARG A 16 -6.09 11.72 -12.30
CA ARG A 16 -6.31 12.88 -11.41
C ARG A 16 -5.04 13.31 -10.69
N ALA A 17 -4.19 12.35 -10.30
CA ALA A 17 -2.88 12.63 -9.70
C ALA A 17 -2.00 13.42 -10.66
N ARG A 18 -1.98 13.04 -11.95
CA ARG A 18 -1.26 13.78 -13.00
C ARG A 18 -1.77 15.21 -13.14
N ILE A 19 -3.09 15.40 -13.26
CA ILE A 19 -3.69 16.74 -13.40
C ILE A 19 -3.32 17.64 -12.21
N VAL A 20 -3.42 17.14 -10.98
CA VAL A 20 -3.05 17.93 -9.80
C VAL A 20 -1.55 18.26 -9.80
N ARG A 21 -0.69 17.32 -10.19
CA ARG A 21 0.75 17.55 -10.29
C ARG A 21 1.09 18.64 -11.30
N GLU A 22 0.47 18.61 -12.48
CA GLU A 22 0.64 19.62 -13.53
C GLU A 22 0.10 20.99 -13.09
N ALA A 23 -1.04 21.02 -12.40
CA ALA A 23 -1.67 22.27 -11.95
C ALA A 23 -0.96 22.93 -10.76
N THR A 24 -0.31 22.15 -9.89
CA THR A 24 0.22 22.65 -8.61
C THR A 24 1.75 22.58 -8.49
N GLY A 25 2.42 21.79 -9.32
CA GLY A 25 3.84 21.46 -9.17
C GLY A 25 4.15 20.55 -7.98
N PHE A 26 3.16 20.18 -7.16
CA PHE A 26 3.34 19.28 -6.02
C PHE A 26 3.29 17.81 -6.46
N ASN A 27 4.15 16.97 -5.89
CA ASN A 27 4.19 15.54 -6.24
C ASN A 27 2.94 14.81 -5.72
N VAL A 28 2.00 14.58 -6.62
CA VAL A 28 0.84 13.72 -6.40
C VAL A 28 0.98 12.47 -7.26
N PHE A 29 1.01 11.32 -6.62
CA PHE A 29 1.05 10.01 -7.26
C PHE A 29 -0.30 9.31 -7.09
N GLY A 30 -0.62 8.48 -8.06
CA GLY A 30 -1.81 7.64 -8.03
C GLY A 30 -1.50 6.32 -8.73
N GLY A 31 -2.55 5.60 -9.09
CA GLY A 31 -2.40 4.29 -9.67
C GLY A 31 -3.74 3.65 -9.99
N VAL A 32 -3.79 2.33 -9.94
CA VAL A 32 -5.01 1.56 -10.19
C VAL A 32 -5.09 0.38 -9.23
N CYS A 33 -6.28 0.17 -8.67
CA CYS A 33 -6.62 -1.03 -7.92
C CYS A 33 -7.36 -2.00 -8.85
N LEU A 34 -6.86 -3.23 -8.95
CA LEU A 34 -7.32 -4.27 -9.88
C LEU A 34 -8.60 -4.95 -9.39
N ASN A 35 -9.61 -4.16 -9.07
CA ASN A 35 -10.95 -4.62 -8.69
C ASN A 35 -11.85 -4.82 -9.92
N ASN A 36 -13.07 -5.32 -9.70
CA ASN A 36 -14.07 -5.54 -10.75
C ASN A 36 -14.40 -4.27 -11.54
N SER A 37 -14.24 -3.08 -10.95
CA SER A 37 -14.47 -1.80 -11.62
C SER A 37 -13.52 -1.51 -12.79
N VAL A 38 -12.39 -2.21 -12.87
CA VAL A 38 -11.46 -2.19 -14.01
C VAL A 38 -11.36 -3.55 -14.69
N GLY A 39 -12.27 -4.49 -14.39
CA GLY A 39 -12.26 -5.85 -14.94
C GLY A 39 -11.40 -6.86 -14.18
N GLY A 40 -10.98 -6.56 -12.95
CA GLY A 40 -10.15 -7.46 -12.13
C GLY A 40 -8.66 -7.34 -12.46
N LEU A 41 -7.96 -8.48 -12.57
CA LEU A 41 -6.54 -8.55 -12.96
C LEU A 41 -6.37 -8.13 -14.43
N ASN A 42 -6.40 -6.82 -14.68
CA ASN A 42 -6.42 -6.24 -16.00
C ASN A 42 -5.07 -5.59 -16.35
N GLN A 43 -4.29 -6.24 -17.21
CA GLN A 43 -2.99 -5.75 -17.68
C GLN A 43 -3.10 -4.41 -18.42
N ASP A 44 -4.16 -4.18 -19.20
CA ASP A 44 -4.33 -2.94 -19.96
C ASP A 44 -4.66 -1.75 -19.04
N ALA A 45 -5.35 -1.98 -17.93
CA ALA A 45 -5.53 -0.98 -16.90
C ALA A 45 -4.20 -0.58 -16.25
N VAL A 46 -3.29 -1.55 -16.03
CA VAL A 46 -1.93 -1.31 -15.52
C VAL A 46 -1.10 -0.52 -16.53
N LYS A 47 -1.08 -0.92 -17.80
CA LYS A 47 -0.39 -0.20 -18.89
C LYS A 47 -0.89 1.24 -19.01
N THR A 48 -2.21 1.43 -18.93
CA THR A 48 -2.82 2.77 -18.98
C THR A 48 -2.42 3.60 -17.77
N ALA A 49 -2.43 3.03 -16.56
CA ALA A 49 -1.98 3.74 -15.37
C ALA A 49 -0.50 4.13 -15.48
N ALA A 50 0.36 3.26 -16.00
CA ALA A 50 1.77 3.52 -16.22
C ALA A 50 2.00 4.67 -17.22
N SER A 51 1.33 4.63 -18.38
CA SER A 51 1.53 5.60 -19.46
C SER A 51 1.16 7.04 -19.09
N ILE A 52 0.27 7.22 -18.10
CA ILE A 52 -0.12 8.54 -17.59
C ILE A 52 0.58 8.91 -16.27
N GLY A 53 1.63 8.18 -15.87
CA GLY A 53 2.48 8.53 -14.73
C GLY A 53 1.94 8.08 -13.36
N GLY A 54 1.14 7.01 -13.35
CA GLY A 54 0.82 6.24 -12.16
C GLY A 54 2.08 5.59 -11.56
N LYS A 55 2.02 5.24 -10.28
CA LYS A 55 3.17 4.70 -9.51
C LYS A 55 2.88 3.46 -8.70
N VAL A 56 1.62 3.20 -8.34
CA VAL A 56 1.27 2.06 -7.49
C VAL A 56 0.18 1.23 -8.16
N ILE A 57 0.38 -0.07 -8.23
CA ILE A 57 -0.61 -1.04 -8.68
C ILE A 57 -1.04 -1.84 -7.47
N TRP A 58 -2.31 -1.73 -7.10
CA TRP A 58 -2.88 -2.53 -6.02
C TRP A 58 -3.56 -3.75 -6.63
N LEU A 59 -3.18 -4.94 -6.17
CA LEU A 59 -3.96 -6.16 -6.39
C LEU A 59 -5.37 -6.01 -5.77
N PRO A 60 -6.30 -6.95 -6.05
CA PRO A 60 -7.68 -6.83 -5.61
C PRO A 60 -7.84 -6.48 -4.13
N THR A 61 -8.80 -5.61 -3.84
CA THR A 61 -9.17 -5.20 -2.48
C THR A 61 -10.59 -5.66 -2.17
N ILE A 62 -11.59 -4.81 -2.40
CA ILE A 62 -13.00 -5.13 -2.14
C ILE A 62 -13.56 -6.22 -3.08
N SER A 63 -12.88 -6.48 -4.20
CA SER A 63 -13.29 -7.52 -5.16
C SER A 63 -12.47 -8.80 -5.05
N TYR A 64 -11.58 -8.93 -4.07
CA TYR A 64 -10.71 -10.11 -3.95
C TYR A 64 -11.48 -11.43 -3.95
N ALA A 65 -12.57 -11.53 -3.18
CA ALA A 65 -13.38 -12.74 -3.09
C ALA A 65 -14.03 -13.18 -4.42
N ASP A 66 -14.18 -12.24 -5.38
CA ASP A 66 -14.80 -12.50 -6.68
C ASP A 66 -13.77 -12.77 -7.79
N ILE A 67 -12.48 -12.55 -7.51
CA ILE A 67 -11.40 -12.61 -8.50
C ILE A 67 -10.51 -13.81 -8.20
N LYS A 68 -10.50 -14.77 -9.12
CA LYS A 68 -9.51 -15.85 -9.10
C LYS A 68 -8.14 -15.28 -9.50
N LEU A 69 -7.11 -15.55 -8.69
CA LEU A 69 -5.73 -15.24 -9.06
C LEU A 69 -5.27 -16.20 -10.16
N ASP A 70 -5.23 -15.68 -11.39
CA ASP A 70 -4.61 -16.35 -12.52
C ASP A 70 -3.13 -15.93 -12.58
N TYR A 71 -2.24 -16.89 -12.29
CA TYR A 71 -0.81 -16.64 -12.26
C TYR A 71 -0.24 -16.22 -13.61
N SER A 72 -0.75 -16.73 -14.73
CA SER A 72 -0.28 -16.30 -16.05
C SER A 72 -0.59 -14.82 -16.28
N VAL A 73 -1.77 -14.36 -15.84
CA VAL A 73 -2.15 -12.95 -15.94
C VAL A 73 -1.35 -12.08 -14.97
N LEU A 74 -1.00 -12.61 -13.79
CA LEU A 74 -0.09 -11.92 -12.86
C LEU A 74 1.32 -11.76 -13.44
N GLU A 75 1.87 -12.75 -14.14
CA GLU A 75 3.17 -12.64 -14.83
C GLU A 75 3.17 -11.48 -15.83
N ASP A 76 2.11 -11.41 -16.63
CA ASP A 76 1.90 -10.33 -17.61
C ASP A 76 1.80 -8.95 -16.93
N ILE A 77 1.12 -8.86 -15.78
CA ILE A 77 1.03 -7.62 -14.99
C ILE A 77 2.38 -7.25 -14.39
N PHE A 78 3.10 -8.21 -13.80
CA PHE A 78 4.40 -7.99 -13.16
C PHE A 78 5.45 -7.53 -14.18
N THR A 79 5.41 -8.07 -15.40
CA THR A 79 6.24 -7.62 -16.51
C THR A 79 6.04 -6.12 -16.76
N VAL A 80 4.79 -5.66 -16.87
CA VAL A 80 4.49 -4.23 -17.05
C VAL A 80 4.98 -3.40 -15.86
N ILE A 81 4.82 -3.91 -14.63
CA ILE A 81 5.28 -3.22 -13.42
C ILE A 81 6.79 -3.05 -13.41
N VAL A 82 7.56 -4.09 -13.75
CA VAL A 82 9.03 -4.05 -13.83
C VAL A 82 9.49 -3.10 -14.92
N GLU A 83 8.93 -3.21 -16.14
CA GLU A 83 9.28 -2.37 -17.29
C GLU A 83 9.05 -0.87 -17.03
N ASN A 84 8.10 -0.53 -16.15
CA ASN A 84 7.71 0.85 -15.87
C ASN A 84 8.15 1.35 -14.47
N ASP A 85 8.95 0.57 -13.74
CA ASP A 85 9.42 0.89 -12.39
C ASP A 85 8.27 1.32 -11.45
N LEU A 86 7.23 0.48 -11.39
CA LEU A 86 6.05 0.69 -10.55
C LEU A 86 6.16 -0.06 -9.22
N VAL A 87 5.36 0.36 -8.25
CA VAL A 87 5.21 -0.32 -6.97
C VAL A 87 4.05 -1.31 -7.06
N LEU A 88 4.28 -2.56 -6.68
CA LEU A 88 3.22 -3.55 -6.50
C LEU A 88 2.80 -3.58 -5.03
N ALA A 89 1.50 -3.44 -4.80
CA ALA A 89 0.89 -3.50 -3.49
C ALA A 89 -0.14 -4.63 -3.45
N THR A 90 -0.12 -5.45 -2.41
CA THR A 90 -0.90 -6.70 -2.37
C THR A 90 -2.40 -6.51 -2.21
N GLY A 91 -2.90 -5.28 -2.04
CA GLY A 91 -4.32 -5.06 -1.80
C GLY A 91 -4.80 -5.81 -0.56
N HIS A 92 -5.94 -6.48 -0.64
CA HIS A 92 -6.51 -7.23 0.49
C HIS A 92 -6.47 -8.74 0.24
N LEU A 93 -5.43 -9.23 -0.44
CA LEU A 93 -5.23 -10.67 -0.62
C LEU A 93 -5.09 -11.38 0.73
N GLY A 94 -5.50 -12.65 0.77
CA GLY A 94 -5.24 -13.53 1.90
C GLY A 94 -3.75 -13.84 2.06
N VAL A 95 -3.35 -14.27 3.25
CA VAL A 95 -1.95 -14.53 3.61
C VAL A 95 -1.24 -15.50 2.66
N GLU A 96 -1.88 -16.61 2.31
CA GLU A 96 -1.30 -17.62 1.41
C GLU A 96 -1.05 -17.06 0.00
N ASP A 97 -1.99 -16.27 -0.51
CA ASP A 97 -1.87 -15.61 -1.81
C ASP A 97 -0.80 -14.52 -1.79
N ILE A 98 -0.67 -13.78 -0.67
CA ILE A 98 0.40 -12.79 -0.49
C ILE A 98 1.77 -13.47 -0.63
N PHE A 99 2.01 -14.60 0.05
CA PHE A 99 3.29 -15.29 -0.05
C PHE A 99 3.59 -15.73 -1.50
N GLN A 100 2.61 -16.31 -2.19
CA GLN A 100 2.76 -16.73 -3.58
C GLN A 100 3.07 -15.54 -4.50
N VAL A 101 2.37 -14.42 -4.31
CA VAL A 101 2.60 -13.17 -5.04
C VAL A 101 4.00 -12.61 -4.76
N LEU A 102 4.45 -12.60 -3.50
CA LEU A 102 5.77 -12.10 -3.15
C LEU A 102 6.88 -12.96 -3.77
N ASP A 103 6.79 -14.28 -3.67
CA ASP A 103 7.78 -15.20 -4.24
C ASP A 103 7.88 -15.05 -5.76
N MET A 104 6.73 -15.00 -6.42
CA MET A 104 6.62 -14.79 -7.85
C MET A 104 7.16 -13.42 -8.29
N ALA A 105 6.75 -12.34 -7.62
CA ALA A 105 7.22 -11.01 -7.96
C ALA A 105 8.75 -10.90 -7.79
N ARG A 106 9.32 -11.49 -6.73
CA ARG A 106 10.77 -11.52 -6.52
C ARG A 106 11.50 -12.32 -7.59
N SER A 107 10.98 -13.48 -8.01
CA SER A 107 11.61 -14.29 -9.07
C SER A 107 11.64 -13.55 -10.42
N MET A 108 10.72 -12.63 -10.64
CA MET A 108 10.65 -11.74 -11.81
C MET A 108 11.43 -10.43 -11.67
N GLY A 109 12.18 -10.24 -10.57
CA GLY A 109 13.01 -9.05 -10.36
C GLY A 109 12.28 -7.82 -9.83
N LEU A 110 11.06 -7.98 -9.31
CA LEU A 110 10.26 -6.90 -8.75
C LEU A 110 10.77 -6.57 -7.32
N GLU A 111 11.19 -5.33 -7.11
CA GLU A 111 11.80 -4.90 -5.83
C GLU A 111 10.90 -4.01 -4.97
N LYS A 112 9.96 -3.31 -5.60
CA LYS A 112 9.09 -2.34 -4.94
C LYS A 112 7.77 -3.00 -4.54
N LEU A 113 7.80 -3.70 -3.41
CA LEU A 113 6.68 -4.50 -2.90
C LEU A 113 6.14 -3.94 -1.59
N ILE A 114 4.80 -3.84 -1.49
CA ILE A 114 4.08 -3.44 -0.29
C ILE A 114 3.06 -4.54 0.07
N VAL A 115 3.05 -4.97 1.33
CA VAL A 115 1.90 -5.69 1.89
C VAL A 115 0.99 -4.68 2.56
N ASN A 116 -0.22 -4.53 2.02
CA ASN A 116 -1.18 -3.56 2.53
C ASN A 116 -1.86 -4.10 3.80
N HIS A 117 -1.94 -3.27 4.84
CA HIS A 117 -2.81 -3.49 6.00
C HIS A 117 -2.70 -4.89 6.66
N PRO A 118 -1.50 -5.43 6.93
CA PRO A 118 -1.34 -6.84 7.31
C PRO A 118 -2.09 -7.22 8.60
N LEU A 119 -2.31 -6.27 9.51
CA LEU A 119 -3.01 -6.47 10.78
C LEU A 119 -4.54 -6.32 10.71
N THR A 120 -5.10 -5.88 9.58
CA THR A 120 -6.56 -5.72 9.46
C THR A 120 -7.24 -7.05 9.24
N ARG A 121 -8.54 -7.13 9.55
CA ARG A 121 -9.36 -8.33 9.31
C ARG A 121 -9.41 -8.79 7.85
N ALA A 122 -9.09 -7.89 6.91
CA ALA A 122 -9.06 -8.21 5.49
C ALA A 122 -7.86 -9.11 5.12
N VAL A 123 -6.76 -9.01 5.87
CA VAL A 123 -5.53 -9.79 5.64
C VAL A 123 -5.29 -10.76 6.79
N GLY A 124 -5.26 -10.27 8.03
CA GLY A 124 -5.18 -11.09 9.24
C GLY A 124 -3.82 -11.76 9.47
N ALA A 125 -2.73 -11.19 8.94
CA ALA A 125 -1.39 -11.77 9.07
C ALA A 125 -0.87 -11.65 10.52
N SER A 126 -0.35 -12.76 11.03
CA SER A 126 0.40 -12.81 12.28
C SER A 126 1.70 -12.03 12.21
N ILE A 127 2.31 -11.75 13.37
CA ILE A 127 3.60 -11.05 13.44
C ILE A 127 4.71 -11.87 12.76
N GLU A 128 4.71 -13.19 12.90
CA GLU A 128 5.73 -14.05 12.29
C GLU A 128 5.59 -14.09 10.77
N GLU A 129 4.36 -14.12 10.25
CA GLU A 129 4.12 -13.98 8.81
C GLU A 129 4.56 -12.61 8.29
N GLN A 130 4.30 -11.53 9.04
CA GLN A 130 4.79 -10.20 8.69
C GLN A 130 6.33 -10.13 8.66
N LYS A 131 7.03 -10.77 9.60
CA LYS A 131 8.50 -10.86 9.59
C LYS A 131 9.01 -11.57 8.34
N GLU A 132 8.34 -12.64 7.92
CA GLU A 132 8.72 -13.36 6.70
C GLU A 132 8.43 -12.53 5.44
N MET A 133 7.24 -11.94 5.33
CA MET A 133 6.89 -11.04 4.22
C MET A 133 7.85 -9.83 4.13
N ALA A 134 8.29 -9.31 5.28
CA ALA A 134 9.22 -8.18 5.39
C ALA A 134 10.63 -8.47 4.83
N ARG A 135 10.97 -9.73 4.57
CA ARG A 135 12.21 -10.08 3.86
C ARG A 135 12.20 -9.55 2.42
N ASN A 136 11.02 -9.45 1.83
CA ASN A 136 10.81 -9.12 0.42
C ASN A 136 9.99 -7.84 0.18
N ALA A 137 9.21 -7.39 1.17
CA ALA A 137 8.28 -6.26 1.03
C ALA A 137 8.31 -5.29 2.22
N TYR A 138 7.62 -4.15 2.08
CA TYR A 138 7.32 -3.24 3.18
C TYR A 138 5.91 -3.51 3.73
N MET A 139 5.77 -3.56 5.05
CA MET A 139 4.48 -3.70 5.73
C MET A 139 3.83 -2.32 5.87
N GLU A 140 2.66 -2.11 5.27
CA GLU A 140 1.93 -0.85 5.37
C GLU A 140 0.96 -0.86 6.55
N HIS A 141 1.26 -0.03 7.55
CA HIS A 141 0.36 0.18 8.68
C HIS A 141 -0.47 1.45 8.44
N CYS A 142 -1.78 1.23 8.22
CA CYS A 142 -2.74 2.29 7.97
C CYS A 142 -3.50 2.69 9.23
N TYR A 143 -3.50 3.98 9.54
CA TYR A 143 -4.13 4.50 10.75
C TYR A 143 -5.65 4.30 10.80
N VAL A 144 -6.31 4.18 9.64
CA VAL A 144 -7.74 3.86 9.56
C VAL A 144 -8.12 2.60 10.31
N ALA A 145 -7.22 1.62 10.43
CA ALA A 145 -7.47 0.38 11.16
C ALA A 145 -7.82 0.64 12.63
N CYS A 146 -7.31 1.72 13.23
CA CYS A 146 -7.55 2.09 14.63
C CYS A 146 -8.84 2.89 14.86
N MET A 147 -9.60 3.21 13.81
CA MET A 147 -10.76 4.11 13.92
C MET A 147 -12.05 3.35 14.27
N GLU A 148 -12.97 4.02 14.98
CA GLU A 148 -14.22 3.43 15.50
C GLU A 148 -15.09 2.74 14.44
N LYS A 149 -15.23 3.37 13.27
CA LYS A 149 -16.05 2.86 12.16
C LYS A 149 -15.34 1.82 11.28
N HIS A 150 -14.17 1.34 11.72
CA HIS A 150 -13.31 0.42 10.99
C HIS A 150 -12.98 -0.77 11.90
N ASP A 151 -11.74 -1.25 11.87
CA ASP A 151 -11.32 -2.48 12.55
C ASP A 151 -11.16 -2.29 14.07
N GLN A 152 -11.12 -1.04 14.56
CA GLN A 152 -10.85 -0.73 15.97
C GLN A 152 -9.58 -1.41 16.51
N LEU A 153 -8.58 -1.57 15.64
CA LEU A 153 -7.29 -2.15 15.98
C LEU A 153 -6.64 -1.34 17.10
N ASP A 154 -6.31 -2.01 18.19
CA ASP A 154 -5.53 -1.40 19.26
C ASP A 154 -4.17 -0.96 18.70
N LEU A 155 -3.87 0.32 18.87
CA LEU A 155 -2.61 0.92 18.43
C LEU A 155 -1.40 0.19 19.01
N LYS A 156 -1.52 -0.42 20.20
CA LYS A 156 -0.45 -1.23 20.82
C LYS A 156 -0.11 -2.49 20.03
N VAL A 157 -1.09 -3.09 19.35
CA VAL A 157 -0.84 -4.23 18.46
C VAL A 157 -0.03 -3.76 17.25
N MET A 158 -0.39 -2.61 16.70
CA MET A 158 0.35 -2.01 15.59
C MET A 158 1.78 -1.61 15.97
N THR A 159 1.98 -0.96 17.12
CA THR A 159 3.32 -0.57 17.59
C THR A 159 4.16 -1.79 17.97
N GLY A 160 3.53 -2.84 18.51
CA GLY A 160 4.14 -4.15 18.72
C GLY A 160 4.65 -4.77 17.41
N ALA A 161 3.82 -4.80 16.36
CA ALA A 161 4.22 -5.30 15.05
C ALA A 161 5.37 -4.49 14.44
N ILE A 162 5.32 -3.15 14.51
CA ILE A 162 6.40 -2.26 14.06
C ILE A 162 7.71 -2.58 14.78
N LYS A 163 7.67 -2.86 16.09
CA LYS A 163 8.84 -3.19 16.89
C LYS A 163 9.42 -4.56 16.52
N GLU A 164 8.56 -5.55 16.31
CA GLU A 164 8.94 -6.93 15.99
C GLU A 164 9.44 -7.10 14.55
N VAL A 165 8.81 -6.44 13.58
CA VAL A 165 9.21 -6.45 12.16
C VAL A 165 10.37 -5.50 11.90
N GLY A 166 10.38 -4.36 12.60
CA GLY A 166 11.38 -3.31 12.50
C GLY A 166 10.98 -2.21 11.51
N ALA A 167 11.10 -0.96 11.96
CA ALA A 167 10.82 0.25 11.16
C ALA A 167 11.44 0.27 9.75
N PRO A 168 12.66 -0.26 9.47
CA PRO A 168 13.21 -0.33 8.11
C PRO A 168 12.37 -1.14 7.11
N ARG A 169 11.43 -1.96 7.58
CA ARG A 169 10.52 -2.77 6.75
C ARG A 169 9.04 -2.39 6.92
N CYS A 170 8.75 -1.27 7.56
CA CYS A 170 7.38 -0.74 7.69
C CYS A 170 7.23 0.59 6.93
N ILE A 171 6.01 0.88 6.48
CA ILE A 171 5.61 2.20 5.99
C ILE A 171 4.33 2.66 6.68
N MET A 172 4.17 3.98 6.74
CA MET A 172 2.99 4.62 7.34
C MET A 172 2.05 5.13 6.26
N ALA A 173 0.76 4.85 6.42
CA ALA A 173 -0.30 5.48 5.65
C ALA A 173 -1.50 5.77 6.56
N THR A 174 -2.44 6.58 6.10
CA THR A 174 -3.68 6.81 6.85
C THR A 174 -4.82 5.96 6.32
N ASP A 175 -4.88 5.76 5.00
CA ASP A 175 -6.07 5.26 4.28
C ASP A 175 -7.35 6.05 4.62
N PHE A 176 -7.17 7.35 4.87
CA PHE A 176 -8.26 8.33 5.04
C PHE A 176 -8.71 8.89 3.69
N GLY A 177 -9.83 9.61 3.70
CA GLY A 177 -10.50 10.13 2.51
C GLY A 177 -12.00 9.86 2.51
N GLN A 178 -12.48 9.03 3.44
CA GLN A 178 -13.90 8.84 3.72
C GLN A 178 -14.45 10.06 4.46
N TYR A 179 -15.69 10.43 4.17
CA TYR A 179 -16.35 11.63 4.73
C TYR A 179 -16.34 11.70 6.27
N HIS A 180 -16.42 10.56 6.95
CA HIS A 180 -16.49 10.49 8.41
C HIS A 180 -15.13 10.52 9.12
N ASN A 181 -14.02 10.42 8.40
CA ASN A 181 -12.67 10.46 8.97
C ASN A 181 -12.07 11.87 8.79
N PRO A 182 -11.08 12.27 9.62
CA PRO A 182 -10.33 13.50 9.41
C PRO A 182 -9.70 13.57 8.01
N TYR A 183 -9.35 14.78 7.57
CA TYR A 183 -8.55 14.94 6.36
C TYR A 183 -7.24 14.15 6.45
N PRO A 184 -6.75 13.53 5.35
CA PRO A 184 -5.58 12.66 5.39
C PRO A 184 -4.34 13.31 6.01
N THR A 185 -4.12 14.62 5.78
CA THR A 185 -2.98 15.35 6.34
C THR A 185 -3.08 15.52 7.85
N GLU A 186 -4.27 15.78 8.39
CA GLU A 186 -4.48 15.86 9.83
C GLU A 186 -4.46 14.48 10.48
N GLY A 187 -5.03 13.48 9.81
CA GLY A 187 -4.91 12.08 10.20
C GLY A 187 -3.46 11.61 10.30
N PHE A 188 -2.58 12.05 9.38
CA PHE A 188 -1.16 11.68 9.42
C PHE A 188 -0.44 12.32 10.62
N LYS A 189 -0.79 13.57 10.99
CA LYS A 189 -0.26 14.21 12.21
C LYS A 189 -0.74 13.51 13.47
N MET A 190 -2.03 13.14 13.52
CA MET A 190 -2.59 12.35 14.62
C MET A 190 -1.87 11.01 14.74
N TYR A 191 -1.64 10.33 13.61
CA TYR A 191 -0.97 9.05 13.59
C TYR A 191 0.47 9.14 14.11
N ILE A 192 1.25 10.13 13.64
CA ILE A 192 2.61 10.40 14.15
C ILE A 192 2.57 10.61 15.66
N LYS A 193 1.68 11.47 16.16
CA LYS A 193 1.57 11.73 17.60
C LYS A 193 1.23 10.46 18.37
N ALA A 194 0.27 9.69 17.89
CA ALA A 194 -0.18 8.47 18.55
C ALA A 194 0.95 7.43 18.63
N LEU A 195 1.74 7.25 17.56
CA LEU A 195 2.92 6.38 17.59
C LEU A 195 4.01 6.87 18.57
N MET A 196 4.24 8.19 18.63
CA MET A 196 5.21 8.77 19.58
C MET A 196 4.76 8.57 21.03
N ASP A 197 3.47 8.74 21.32
CA ASP A 197 2.89 8.53 22.65
C ASP A 197 3.02 7.06 23.08
N GLU A 198 2.96 6.11 22.14
CA GLU A 198 3.22 4.66 22.36
C GLU A 198 4.72 4.29 22.27
N GLY A 199 5.62 5.27 22.21
CA GLY A 199 7.06 5.09 22.34
C GLY A 199 7.84 4.81 21.05
N VAL A 200 7.22 4.92 19.87
CA VAL A 200 7.97 4.86 18.60
C VAL A 200 8.78 6.14 18.43
N SER A 201 10.08 6.01 18.19
CA SER A 201 10.96 7.17 18.12
C SER A 201 10.71 8.02 16.87
N GLN A 202 11.01 9.31 16.95
CA GLN A 202 10.96 10.21 15.79
C GLN A 202 11.86 9.71 14.64
N LYS A 203 12.97 9.03 14.95
CA LYS A 203 13.85 8.41 13.96
C LYS A 203 13.15 7.30 13.21
N GLU A 204 12.46 6.39 13.92
CA GLU A 204 11.69 5.31 13.30
C GLU A 204 10.52 5.83 12.48
N ILE A 205 9.80 6.85 12.98
CA ILE A 205 8.76 7.54 12.21
C ILE A 205 9.33 8.16 10.94
N GLY A 206 10.52 8.78 11.01
CA GLY A 206 11.22 9.28 9.83
C GLY A 206 11.57 8.17 8.84
N VAL A 207 11.99 7.00 9.32
CA VAL A 207 12.26 5.84 8.47
C VAL A 207 10.99 5.37 7.75
N MET A 208 9.89 5.15 8.48
CA MET A 208 8.65 4.61 7.92
C MET A 208 7.84 5.63 7.09
N GLY A 209 7.88 6.91 7.44
CA GLY A 209 7.11 7.97 6.80
C GLY A 209 7.86 8.77 5.74
N ILE A 210 9.19 8.66 5.68
CA ILE A 210 10.03 9.44 4.75
C ILE A 210 10.96 8.52 3.97
N THR A 211 11.87 7.81 4.67
CA THR A 211 12.95 7.06 4.01
C THR A 211 12.41 5.90 3.16
N ASN A 212 11.56 5.06 3.73
CA ASN A 212 11.04 3.87 3.06
C ASN A 212 10.09 4.22 1.90
N PRO A 213 9.09 5.11 2.07
CA PRO A 213 8.26 5.54 0.95
C PRO A 213 9.04 6.25 -0.16
N SER A 214 10.14 6.95 0.19
CA SER A 214 10.98 7.59 -0.83
C SER A 214 11.63 6.58 -1.76
N LYS A 215 12.10 5.42 -1.25
CA LYS A 215 12.67 4.34 -2.06
C LYS A 215 11.65 3.67 -2.99
N LEU A 216 10.37 3.74 -2.64
CA LEU A 216 9.28 3.21 -3.45
C LEU A 216 8.91 4.17 -4.58
N LEU A 217 8.93 5.48 -4.31
CA LEU A 217 8.36 6.49 -5.21
C LEU A 217 9.37 7.25 -6.09
N PHE A 218 10.64 7.31 -5.69
CA PHE A 218 11.72 8.09 -6.33
C PHE A 218 12.95 7.24 -6.57
#